data_AF-A0A140LB89-F1
#
_entry.id   AF-A0A140LB89-F1
#
_cell.length_a   1.000
_cell.length_b   1.000
_cell.length_c   1.000
_cell.angle_alpha   90.00
_cell.angle_beta   90.00
_cell.angle_gamma   90.00
#
_symmetry.space_group_name_H-M   'P 1'
#
loop_
_entity.id
_entity.type
_entity.pdbx_description
1 polymer ?
#
loop_
_entity_poly.entity_id
_entity_poly.type
_entity_poly.pdbx_seq_one_letter_code
_entity_poly.pdbx_strand_id
1 'polypeptide(L)' 'MKREESVLRLNFSKELITEMNAGSGYEALLIDSIVNTYGKNFGVEGVILNVEGKGYESGHFVFGKDEVLKVNR' A
#
# COMPACT_ATOMS: atom_id res chain seq x y z
N MET A 1 12.28 3.10 -24.88
CA MET A 1 11.60 1.99 -24.18
C MET A 1 11.21 2.50 -22.81
N LYS A 2 9.92 2.80 -22.54
CA LYS A 2 9.49 3.06 -21.16
C LYS A 2 9.78 1.77 -20.40
N ARG A 3 10.60 1.83 -19.34
CA ARG A 3 10.68 0.72 -18.40
C ARG A 3 9.25 0.53 -17.90
N GLU A 4 8.68 -0.66 -18.08
CA GLU A 4 7.48 -1.01 -17.33
C GLU A 4 7.87 -0.84 -15.87
N GLU A 5 7.26 0.14 -15.20
CA GLU A 5 7.47 0.33 -13.78
C GLU A 5 7.07 -0.99 -13.12
N SER A 6 8.00 -1.70 -12.51
CA SER A 6 7.68 -2.95 -11.84
C SER A 6 6.79 -2.61 -10.64
N VAL A 7 5.61 -3.21 -10.57
CA VAL A 7 4.60 -2.96 -9.53
C VAL A 7 4.33 -4.26 -8.77
N LEU A 8 4.40 -4.19 -7.44
CA LEU A 8 4.04 -5.30 -6.56
C LEU A 8 2.61 -5.11 -6.04
N ARG A 9 1.75 -6.12 -6.20
CA ARG A 9 0.43 -6.12 -5.57
C ARG A 9 0.47 -6.88 -4.25
N LEU A 10 0.07 -6.22 -3.18
CA LEU A 10 -0.08 -6.81 -1.86
C LEU A 10 -1.57 -6.91 -1.54
N ASN A 11 -2.03 -8.09 -1.14
CA ASN A 11 -3.41 -8.33 -0.74
C ASN A 11 -3.43 -8.84 0.70
N PHE A 12 -3.90 -7.99 1.61
CA PHE A 12 -3.99 -8.28 3.04
C PHE A 12 -5.40 -8.75 3.42
N SER A 13 -5.52 -9.33 4.61
CA SER A 13 -6.81 -9.57 5.25
C SER A 13 -7.35 -8.28 5.89
N LYS A 14 -8.63 -8.28 6.28
CA LYS A 14 -9.32 -7.11 6.84
C LYS A 14 -8.69 -6.55 8.12
N GLU A 15 -7.94 -7.36 8.86
CA GLU A 15 -7.35 -6.98 10.15
C GLU A 15 -6.42 -5.77 10.02
N LEU A 16 -5.81 -5.57 8.84
CA LEU A 16 -4.99 -4.39 8.55
C LEU A 16 -5.74 -3.06 8.77
N ILE A 17 -7.06 -3.03 8.53
CA ILE A 17 -7.89 -1.82 8.64
C ILE A 17 -8.88 -1.86 9.81
N THR A 18 -9.21 -3.04 10.36
CA THR A 18 -10.17 -3.15 11.47
C THR A 18 -9.53 -3.08 12.85
N GLU A 19 -8.27 -3.49 12.99
CA GLU A 19 -7.59 -3.51 14.30
C GLU A 19 -6.81 -2.21 14.58
N MET A 20 -6.72 -1.32 13.59
CA MET A 20 -5.96 -0.09 13.70
C MET A 20 -6.82 1.04 14.28
N ASN A 21 -6.90 1.10 15.60
CA ASN A 21 -7.50 2.24 16.32
C ASN A 21 -6.49 3.39 16.45
N ALA A 22 -5.96 3.86 15.31
CA ALA A 22 -4.93 4.89 15.25
C ALA A 22 -5.41 6.08 14.41
N GLY A 23 -5.02 7.29 14.80
CA GLY A 23 -5.31 8.49 14.00
C GLY A 23 -4.58 8.48 12.65
N SER A 24 -5.03 9.33 11.73
CA SER A 24 -4.53 9.42 10.34
C SER A 24 -3.01 9.50 10.19
N GLY A 25 -2.30 10.12 11.14
CA GLY A 25 -0.83 10.20 11.11
C GLY A 25 -0.14 8.84 11.28
N TYR A 26 -0.63 8.00 12.20
CA TYR A 26 -0.07 6.65 12.38
C TYR A 26 -0.39 5.74 11.20
N GLU A 27 -1.58 5.90 10.64
CA GLU A 27 -1.99 5.17 9.45
C GLU A 27 -1.12 5.52 8.24
N ALA A 28 -0.81 6.80 8.02
CA ALA A 28 0.13 7.23 6.98
C ALA A 28 1.51 6.56 7.15
N LEU A 29 2.03 6.54 8.37
CA LEU A 29 3.32 5.90 8.68
C LEU A 29 3.28 4.38 8.47
N LEU A 30 2.17 3.72 8.78
CA LEU A 30 1.99 2.29 8.50
C LEU A 30 2.01 2.02 6.99
N ILE A 31 1.22 2.77 6.22
CA ILE A 31 1.14 2.64 4.76
C ILE A 31 2.53 2.87 4.14
N ASP A 32 3.22 3.93 4.54
CA ASP A 32 4.58 4.23 4.09
C ASP A 32 5.57 3.12 4.45
N SER A 33 5.47 2.56 5.66
CA SER A 33 6.30 1.45 6.09
C SER A 33 6.09 0.21 5.22
N ILE A 34 4.84 -0.15 4.91
CA ILE A 34 4.50 -1.28 4.03
C ILE A 34 5.04 -1.03 2.62
N VAL A 35 4.69 0.11 2.00
CA VAL A 35 5.07 0.44 0.63
C VAL A 35 6.59 0.42 0.47
N ASN A 36 7.31 1.03 1.41
CA ASN A 36 8.77 1.12 1.31
C ASN A 36 9.47 -0.19 1.66
N THR A 37 9.01 -0.94 2.65
CA THR A 37 9.65 -2.22 3.04
C THR A 37 9.56 -3.23 1.91
N TYR A 38 8.35 -3.48 1.40
CA TYR A 38 8.17 -4.42 0.30
C TYR A 38 8.74 -3.86 -1.01
N GLY A 39 8.50 -2.58 -1.28
CA GLY A 39 8.99 -1.90 -2.48
C GLY A 39 10.50 -2.05 -2.66
N LYS A 40 11.26 -1.72 -1.61
CA LYS A 40 12.73 -1.80 -1.63
C LYS A 40 13.23 -3.24 -1.67
N ASN A 41 12.65 -4.14 -0.87
CA ASN A 41 13.12 -5.53 -0.82
C ASN A 41 12.87 -6.32 -2.11
N PHE A 42 11.80 -6.00 -2.84
CA PHE A 42 11.49 -6.62 -4.13
C PHE A 42 12.02 -5.84 -5.35
N GLY A 43 12.67 -4.69 -5.13
CA GLY A 43 13.24 -3.86 -6.20
C GLY A 43 12.19 -3.30 -7.16
N VAL A 44 10.98 -3.00 -6.67
CA VAL A 44 9.87 -2.48 -7.46
C VAL A 44 9.73 -0.96 -7.33
N GLU A 45 9.15 -0.32 -8.35
CA GLU A 45 8.98 1.14 -8.38
C GLU A 45 7.65 1.60 -7.74
N GLY A 46 6.70 0.68 -7.59
CA GLY A 46 5.42 0.95 -6.95
C GLY A 46 4.79 -0.28 -6.31
N VAL A 47 3.83 -0.02 -5.41
CA VAL A 47 3.07 -1.03 -4.68
C VAL A 47 1.58 -0.71 -4.81
N ILE A 48 0.77 -1.72 -5.13
CA ILE A 48 -0.70 -1.65 -5.02
C ILE A 48 -1.10 -2.32 -3.72
N LEU A 49 -1.88 -1.60 -2.89
CA LEU A 49 -2.35 -2.09 -1.61
C LEU A 49 -3.83 -2.47 -1.70
N ASN A 50 -4.11 -3.74 -1.43
CA ASN A 50 -5.48 -4.27 -1.41
C ASN A 50 -5.79 -4.94 -0.07
N VAL A 51 -7.07 -4.94 0.28
CA VAL A 51 -7.63 -5.66 1.43
C VAL A 51 -8.78 -6.51 0.92
N GLU A 52 -8.74 -7.82 1.19
CA GLU A 52 -9.74 -8.80 0.74
C GLU A 52 -10.06 -8.70 -0.78
N GLY A 53 -9.05 -8.42 -1.60
CA GLY A 53 -9.17 -8.32 -3.06
C GLY A 53 -9.77 -7.00 -3.58
N LYS A 54 -10.04 -6.04 -2.69
CA LYS A 54 -10.56 -4.70 -3.00
C LYS A 54 -9.47 -3.63 -2.82
N GLY A 55 -9.74 -2.42 -3.31
CA GLY A 55 -8.92 -1.25 -2.97
C GLY A 55 -8.79 -1.08 -1.47
N TYR A 56 -7.68 -0.53 -1.01
CA TYR A 56 -7.52 -0.18 0.40
C TYR A 56 -8.49 0.94 0.75
N GLU A 57 -9.32 0.73 1.75
CA GLU A 57 -10.28 1.72 2.23
C GLU A 57 -10.32 1.64 3.76
N SER A 58 -10.03 2.75 4.41
CA SER A 58 -10.03 2.89 5.85
C SER A 58 -10.76 4.17 6.26
N GLY A 59 -10.72 4.49 7.56
CA GLY A 59 -11.30 5.73 8.08
C GLY A 59 -10.65 7.02 7.54
N HIS A 60 -9.41 6.97 7.05
CA HIS A 60 -8.68 8.18 6.64
C HIS A 60 -8.09 8.14 5.22
N PHE A 61 -7.87 6.96 4.64
CA PHE A 61 -7.30 6.82 3.30
C PHE A 61 -8.14 5.90 2.43
N VAL A 62 -8.19 6.23 1.14
CA VAL A 62 -8.85 5.43 0.12
C VAL A 62 -7.90 5.35 -1.08
N PHE A 63 -7.53 4.13 -1.46
CA PHE A 63 -6.76 3.86 -2.66
C PHE A 63 -7.55 2.94 -3.57
N GLY A 64 -7.59 3.29 -4.85
CA GLY A 64 -8.24 2.48 -5.87
C GLY A 64 -7.66 1.07 -5.95
N LYS A 65 -8.47 0.11 -6.43
CA LYS A 65 -8.06 -1.30 -6.57
C LYS A 65 -6.74 -1.49 -7.34
N ASP A 66 -6.47 -0.62 -8.30
CA ASP A 66 -5.29 -0.65 -9.17
C ASP A 66 -4.41 0.59 -9.02
N GLU A 67 -4.59 1.35 -7.93
CA GLU A 67 -3.81 2.55 -7.64
C GLU A 67 -2.40 2.20 -7.16
N VAL A 68 -1.40 2.81 -7.79
CA VAL A 68 0.02 2.54 -7.54
C VAL A 68 0.58 3.57 -6.57
N LEU A 69 0.95 3.12 -5.38
CA LEU A 69 1.70 3.91 -4.39
C LEU A 69 3.19 3.84 -4.74
N LYS A 70 3.84 5.00 -4.82
CA LYS A 70 5.26 5.09 -5.21
C LYS A 70 6.16 4.75 -4.03
N VAL A 71 7.22 3.97 -4.31
CA VAL A 71 8.27 3.70 -3.34
C VAL A 71 9.17 4.93 -3.21
N ASN A 72 9.40 5.38 -1.98
CA ASN A 72 10.30 6.50 -1.69
C ASN A 72 11.75 6.04 -1.92
N ARG A 73 12.43 6.71 -2.86
CA ARG A 73 13.84 6.46 -3.17
C ARG A 73 14.75 7.30 -2.28
#